data_AF-K0DJ89-F1
#
_entry.id   AF-K0DJ89-F1
#
_cell.length_a   1.000
_cell.length_b   1.000
_cell.length_c   1.000
_cell.angle_alpha   90.00
_cell.angle_beta   90.00
_cell.angle_gamma   90.00
#
_symmetry.space_group_name_H-M   'P 1'
#
loop_
_entity.id
_entity.type
_entity.pdbx_description
1 polymer ?
#
loop_
_entity_poly.entity_id
_entity_poly.type
_entity_poly.pdbx_seq_one_letter_code
_entity_poly.pdbx_strand_id
1 'polypeptide(L)' 'MSEVCRSMDLVETAVRRWVAQYDAERAGGPGEGKPLTAEQQRIRQLEAENRQLREDNALLKKASAFFARELK' A
#
# COMPACT_ATOMS: atom_id res chain seq x y z
N MET A 1 7.27 -19.11 18.38
CA MET A 1 5.79 -19.10 18.30
C MET A 1 5.14 -19.58 19.60
N SER A 2 5.48 -20.78 20.10
CA SER A 2 4.86 -21.39 21.29
C SER A 2 5.00 -20.58 22.60
N GLU A 3 6.12 -19.89 22.83
CA GLU A 3 6.32 -19.07 24.04
C GLU A 3 5.47 -17.80 24.02
N VAL A 4 5.42 -17.11 22.87
CA VAL A 4 4.58 -15.91 22.65
C VAL A 4 3.09 -16.25 22.71
N CYS A 5 2.69 -17.40 22.15
CA CYS A 5 1.29 -17.86 22.24
C CYS A 5 0.90 -18.16 23.69
N ARG A 6 1.80 -18.73 24.50
CA ARG A 6 1.54 -19.01 25.92
C ARG A 6 1.51 -17.77 26.79
N SER A 7 2.36 -16.77 26.53
CA SER A 7 2.36 -15.53 27.31
C SER A 7 1.18 -14.61 27.00
N MET A 8 0.57 -14.76 25.82
CA MET A 8 -0.57 -13.96 25.36
C MET A 8 -1.90 -14.71 25.38
N ASP A 9 -1.93 -15.94 25.90
CA ASP A 9 -3.10 -16.83 25.92
C ASP A 9 -3.76 -16.99 24.53
N LEU A 10 -2.92 -17.22 23.51
CA LEU A 10 -3.33 -17.37 22.13
C LEU A 10 -3.21 -18.82 21.66
N VAL A 11 -4.12 -19.22 20.78
CA VAL A 11 -4.03 -20.51 20.10
C VAL A 11 -3.04 -20.41 18.94
N GLU A 12 -2.06 -21.32 18.88
CA GLU A 12 -0.98 -21.29 17.88
C GLU A 12 -1.50 -21.32 16.42
N THR A 13 -2.62 -22.00 16.17
CA THR A 13 -3.26 -22.06 14.85
C THR A 13 -3.82 -20.70 14.40
N ALA A 14 -4.33 -19.88 15.33
CA ALA A 14 -4.82 -18.53 15.03
C ALA A 14 -3.66 -17.61 14.63
N VAL A 15 -2.55 -17.67 15.36
CA VAL A 15 -1.35 -16.87 15.06
C VAL A 15 -0.76 -17.25 13.70
N ARG A 16 -0.67 -18.54 13.38
CA ARG A 16 -0.21 -19.00 12.05
C ARG A 16 -1.09 -18.47 10.92
N ARG A 17 -2.42 -18.49 11.10
CA ARG A 17 -3.36 -17.96 10.12
C ARG A 17 -3.19 -16.45 9.91
N TRP A 18 -3.06 -15.68 10.99
CA TRP A 18 -2.85 -14.23 10.90
C TRP A 18 -1.53 -13.87 10.23
N VAL A 19 -0.45 -14.60 10.51
CA VAL A 19 0.85 -14.40 9.84
C VAL A 19 0.73 -14.66 8.33
N ALA A 20 0.10 -15.76 7.92
CA ALA A 20 -0.10 -16.06 6.51
C ALA A 20 -0.96 -15.01 5.78
N GLN A 21 -2.01 -14.50 6.44
CA GLN A 21 -2.84 -13.42 5.92
C GLN A 21 -2.03 -12.12 5.77
N TYR A 22 -1.24 -11.76 6.78
CA TYR A 22 -0.39 -10.57 6.76
C TYR A 22 0.62 -10.61 5.60
N ASP A 23 1.26 -11.76 5.38
CA ASP A 23 2.21 -11.93 4.28
C ASP A 23 1.51 -11.84 2.91
N ALA A 24 0.30 -12.37 2.78
CA ALA A 24 -0.51 -12.25 1.56
C ALA A 24 -0.95 -10.81 1.27
N GLU A 25 -1.40 -10.08 2.29
CA GLU A 25 -1.77 -8.66 2.18
C GLU A 25 -0.55 -7.79 1.81
N ARG A 26 0.61 -8.08 2.41
CA ARG A 26 1.87 -7.41 2.11
C ARG A 26 2.35 -7.68 0.67
N ALA A 27 2.02 -8.84 0.11
CA ALA A 27 2.27 -9.19 -1.28
C ALA A 27 1.23 -8.60 -2.26
N GLY A 28 0.27 -7.80 -1.77
CA GLY A 28 -0.78 -7.20 -2.59
C GLY A 28 -1.96 -8.13 -2.88
N GLY A 29 -2.01 -9.31 -2.26
CA GLY A 29 -3.14 -10.22 -2.34
C GLY A 29 -4.37 -9.71 -1.58
N PRO A 30 -5.59 -10.09 -2.00
CA PRO A 30 -6.79 -9.87 -1.20
C PRO A 30 -6.73 -10.76 0.05
N GLY A 31 -6.53 -10.17 1.23
CA GLY A 31 -6.50 -10.91 2.49
C GLY A 31 -7.82 -11.64 2.78
N GLU A 32 -7.76 -12.85 3.33
CA GLU A 32 -8.95 -13.57 3.82
C GLU A 32 -9.41 -13.00 5.17
N GLY A 33 -10.17 -11.90 5.12
CA GLY A 33 -10.64 -11.18 6.30
C GLY A 33 -11.43 -9.93 5.91
N LYS A 34 -11.94 -9.18 6.91
CA LYS A 34 -12.91 -8.09 6.71
C LYS A 34 -12.53 -7.15 5.55
N PRO A 35 -13.54 -6.66 4.79
CA PRO A 35 -13.33 -5.72 3.69
C PRO A 35 -12.39 -4.60 4.11
N LEU A 36 -11.45 -4.26 3.23
CA LEU A 36 -10.59 -3.08 3.27
C LEU A 36 -11.32 -1.95 4.03
N THR A 37 -10.80 -1.54 5.19
CA THR A 37 -11.50 -0.53 6.00
C THR A 37 -11.66 0.75 5.18
N ALA A 38 -12.71 1.54 5.42
CA ALA A 38 -12.92 2.78 4.66
C ALA A 38 -11.68 3.70 4.68
N GLU A 39 -10.94 3.68 5.79
CA GLU A 39 -9.66 4.35 5.92
C GLU A 39 -8.58 3.77 5.00
N GLN A 40 -8.40 2.44 4.98
CA GLN A 40 -7.43 1.78 4.09
C GLN A 40 -7.77 1.97 2.60
N GLN A 41 -9.06 1.99 2.24
CA GLN A 41 -9.51 2.29 0.88
C GLN A 41 -9.14 3.72 0.49
N ARG A 42 -9.41 4.67 1.40
CA ARG A 42 -9.07 6.07 1.21
C ARG A 42 -7.56 6.28 1.09
N ILE A 43 -6.76 5.60 1.90
CA ILE A 43 -5.29 5.65 1.80
C ILE A 43 -4.83 5.17 0.42
N ARG A 44 -5.29 4.00 -0.04
CA ARG A 44 -4.94 3.48 -1.37
C ARG A 44 -5.36 4.42 -2.51
N GLN A 45 -6.55 5.01 -2.42
CA GLN A 45 -7.03 5.98 -3.40
C GLN A 45 -6.14 7.23 -3.44
N LEU A 46 -5.81 7.79 -2.27
CA LEU A 46 -4.95 8.96 -2.16
C LEU A 46 -3.52 8.68 -2.66
N GLU A 47 -2.97 7.50 -2.37
CA GLU A 47 -1.65 7.09 -2.86
C GLU A 47 -1.62 6.97 -4.39
N ALA A 48 -2.67 6.43 -5.00
CA ALA A 48 -2.80 6.33 -6.44
C ALA A 48 -2.91 7.72 -7.09
N GLU A 49 -3.74 8.60 -6.54
CA GLU A 49 -3.89 9.97 -7.03
C GLU A 49 -2.58 10.77 -6.89
N ASN A 50 -1.89 10.64 -5.75
CA ASN A 50 -0.62 11.34 -5.54
C ASN A 50 0.46 10.90 -6.55
N ARG A 51 0.47 9.60 -6.90
CA ARG A 51 1.37 9.06 -7.92
C ARG A 51 1.09 9.67 -9.29
N GLN A 52 -0.17 9.68 -9.72
CA GLN A 52 -0.57 10.27 -11.00
C GLN A 52 -0.18 11.76 -11.07
N LEU A 53 -0.51 12.53 -10.03
CA LEU A 53 -0.19 13.96 -9.97
C LEU A 53 1.32 14.23 -10.07
N ARG A 54 2.15 13.38 -9.46
CA ARG A 54 3.61 13.52 -9.55
C ARG A 54 4.12 13.24 -10.96
N GLU A 55 3.56 12.26 -11.64
CA GLU A 55 3.91 11.92 -13.03
C GLU A 55 3.50 13.05 -13.98
N ASP A 56 2.28 13.57 -13.85
CA ASP A 56 1.78 14.69 -14.65
C ASP A 56 2.65 15.95 -14.43
N ASN A 57 2.98 16.25 -13.17
CA ASN A 57 3.83 17.40 -12.84
C ASN A 57 5.24 17.24 -13.44
N ALA A 58 5.81 16.03 -13.41
CA ALA A 58 7.09 15.75 -14.03
C ALA A 58 7.04 15.91 -15.56
N LEU A 59 5.96 15.48 -16.21
CA LEU A 59 5.76 15.66 -17.64
C LEU A 59 5.63 17.14 -18.01
N LEU A 60 4.80 17.88 -17.28
CA LEU A 60 4.63 19.33 -17.48
C LEU A 60 5.94 20.08 -17.33
N LYS A 61 6.73 19.77 -16.31
CA LYS A 61 8.07 20.37 -16.12
C LYS A 61 8.99 20.09 -17.31
N LYS A 62 9.00 18.86 -17.83
CA LYS A 62 9.78 18.50 -19.03
C LYS A 62 9.31 19.27 -20.26
N ALA A 63 8.00 19.38 -20.47
CA ALA A 63 7.43 20.14 -21.58
C ALA A 63 7.77 21.63 -21.47
N SER A 64 7.58 22.24 -20.30
CA SER A 64 7.95 23.64 -20.05
C SER A 64 9.44 23.89 -20.31
N ALA A 65 10.32 22.99 -19.86
CA ALA A 65 11.76 23.09 -20.12
C ALA A 65 12.10 22.96 -21.62
N PHE A 66 11.42 22.07 -22.34
CA PHE A 66 11.58 21.92 -23.78
C PHE A 66 11.21 23.20 -24.52
N PHE A 67 10.01 23.75 -24.28
CA PHE A 67 9.55 24.97 -24.95
C PHE A 67 10.39 26.19 -24.58
N ALA A 68 10.83 26.31 -23.32
CA ALA A 68 11.72 27.39 -22.91
C ALA A 68 13.09 27.35 -23.63
N ARG A 69 13.52 26.18 -24.13
CA ARG A 69 14.75 26.02 -24.90
C ARG A 69 14.55 26.30 -26.40
N GLU A 70 13.39 25.95 -26.96
CA GLU A 70 13.04 26.24 -28.37
C GLU A 70 12.74 27.72 -28.64
N LEU A 71 12.24 28.45 -27.64
CA LEU A 71 11.93 29.90 -27.76
C LEU A 71 13.16 30.81 -27.57
N LYS A 72 14.36 30.24 -27.46
CA LYS A 72 15.62 30.95 -27.25
C LYS A 72 16.50 30.84 -28.49
#